data_AF-E6SMJ6-F1
#
_entry.id   AF-E6SMJ6-F1
#
_cell.length_a   1.000
_cell.length_b   1.000
_cell.length_c   1.000
_cell.angle_alpha   90.00
_cell.angle_beta   90.00
_cell.angle_gamma   90.00
#
_symmetry.space_group_name_H-M   'P 1'
#
loop_
_entity.id
_entity.type
_entity.pdbx_description
1 polymer ?
#
loop_
_entity_poly.entity_id
_entity_poly.type
_entity_poly.pdbx_seq_one_letter_code
_entity_poly.pdbx_strand_id
1 'polypeptide(L)' 'MFRRGQWVRHRRSGELGIIIRLRSSRQSIRVRWQSGHEQECTSDDVEPWDPPPGVDPARFLASGGDGATGRRSASGE' A
#
# COMPACT_ATOMS: atom_id res chain seq x y z
N MET A 1 -9.84 -11.38 -9.25
CA MET A 1 -8.49 -10.94 -9.64
C MET A 1 -8.27 -9.53 -9.12
N PHE A 2 -7.17 -9.27 -8.41
CA PHE A 2 -6.89 -7.97 -7.77
C PHE A 2 -6.34 -6.92 -8.75
N ARG A 3 -6.50 -5.63 -8.41
CA ARG A 3 -6.00 -4.48 -9.21
C ARG A 3 -5.13 -3.55 -8.37
N ARG A 4 -4.18 -2.85 -9.00
CA ARG A 4 -3.45 -1.74 -8.35
C ARG A 4 -4.44 -0.62 -8.01
N GLY A 5 -4.31 -0.03 -6.82
CA GLY A 5 -5.23 0.97 -6.29
C GLY A 5 -6.48 0.37 -5.63
N GLN A 6 -6.66 -0.95 -5.69
CA GLN A 6 -7.78 -1.60 -5.03
C GLN A 6 -7.56 -1.64 -3.53
N TRP A 7 -8.63 -1.34 -2.81
CA TRP A 7 -8.72 -1.46 -1.37
C TRP A 7 -8.83 -2.93 -0.95
N VAL A 8 -8.08 -3.27 0.10
CA VAL A 8 -8.05 -4.60 0.66
C VAL A 8 -8.01 -4.56 2.18
N ARG A 9 -8.51 -5.63 2.78
CA ARG A 9 -8.40 -5.89 4.21
C ARG A 9 -7.50 -7.11 4.44
N HIS A 10 -6.57 -7.03 5.37
CA HIS A 10 -5.79 -8.18 5.82
C HIS A 10 -6.68 -9.14 6.60
N ARG A 11 -6.73 -10.41 6.22
CA ARG A 11 -7.67 -11.38 6.80
C ARG A 11 -7.41 -11.69 8.28
N ARG A 12 -6.14 -11.66 8.71
CA ARG A 12 -5.78 -12.01 10.09
C ARG A 12 -5.86 -10.82 11.06
N SER A 13 -5.37 -9.66 10.64
CA SER A 13 -5.33 -8.46 11.50
C SER A 13 -6.53 -7.55 11.33
N GLY A 14 -7.30 -7.70 10.25
CA GLY A 14 -8.37 -6.77 9.89
C GLY A 14 -7.86 -5.41 9.39
N GLU A 15 -6.55 -5.24 9.22
CA GLU A 15 -5.95 -3.97 8.81
C GLU A 15 -6.31 -3.62 7.36
N LEU A 16 -6.62 -2.35 7.13
CA LEU A 16 -6.99 -1.84 5.81
C LEU A 16 -5.77 -1.32 5.06
N GLY A 17 -5.74 -1.54 3.76
CA GLY A 17 -4.66 -1.08 2.90
C GLY A 17 -5.04 -1.00 1.44
N ILE A 18 -4.11 -0.50 0.64
CA ILE A 18 -4.28 -0.32 -0.81
C ILE A 18 -3.17 -1.08 -1.52
N ILE A 19 -3.54 -1.81 -2.58
CA ILE A 19 -2.57 -2.50 -3.42
C ILE A 19 -1.77 -1.47 -4.23
N ILE A 20 -0.47 -1.40 -3.98
CA ILE A 20 0.45 -0.50 -4.69
C ILE A 20 1.20 -1.18 -5.83
N ARG A 21 1.32 -2.51 -5.82
CA ARG A 21 1.97 -3.29 -6.89
C ARG A 21 1.44 -4.73 -6.97
N LEU A 22 1.35 -5.27 -8.19
CA LEU A 22 1.06 -6.68 -8.47
C LEU A 22 2.30 -7.34 -9.09
N ARG A 23 2.64 -8.56 -8.69
CA ARG A 23 3.72 -9.37 -9.30
C ARG A 23 3.13 -10.66 -9.89
N SER A 24 3.17 -10.79 -11.22
CA SER A 24 2.51 -11.90 -11.93
C SER A 24 3.10 -13.29 -11.67
N SER A 25 4.38 -13.39 -11.29
CA SER A 25 5.07 -14.69 -11.23
C SER A 25 4.80 -15.51 -9.96
N ARG A 26 4.20 -14.91 -8.91
CA ARG A 26 3.98 -15.58 -7.61
C ARG A 26 2.66 -15.20 -6.91
N GLN A 27 1.74 -14.53 -7.59
CA GLN A 27 0.53 -13.94 -6.96
C GLN A 27 0.85 -13.03 -5.76
N SER A 28 2.10 -12.54 -5.67
CA SER A 28 2.53 -11.61 -4.63
C SER A 28 2.01 -10.22 -4.96
N ILE A 29 1.43 -9.59 -3.95
CA ILE A 29 0.93 -8.22 -4.03
C ILE A 29 1.64 -7.39 -2.98
N ARG A 30 1.97 -6.15 -3.32
CA ARG A 30 2.51 -5.17 -2.37
C ARG A 30 1.37 -4.28 -1.94
N VAL A 31 1.15 -4.19 -0.64
CA VAL A 31 0.08 -3.39 -0.03
C VAL A 31 0.71 -2.30 0.84
N ARG A 32 0.19 -1.07 0.74
CA ARG A 32 0.44 0.00 1.70
C ARG A 32 -0.71 -0.02 2.70
N TRP A 33 -0.40 -0.28 3.96
CA TRP A 33 -1.39 -0.34 5.01
C TRP A 33 -1.69 1.03 5.61
N GLN A 34 -2.85 1.17 6.25
CA GLN A 34 -3.26 2.40 6.93
C GLN A 34 -2.30 2.83 8.04
N SER A 35 -1.55 1.89 8.64
CA SER A 35 -0.50 2.20 9.61
C SER A 35 0.74 2.85 8.95
N GLY A 36 0.75 3.03 7.63
CA GLY A 36 1.81 3.69 6.87
C GLY A 36 2.91 2.76 6.36
N HIS A 37 3.01 1.54 6.89
CA HIS A 37 4.01 0.57 6.44
C HIS A 37 3.59 -0.16 5.16
N GLU A 38 4.58 -0.61 4.39
CA GLU A 38 4.36 -1.47 3.22
C GLU A 38 4.69 -2.91 3.55
N GLN A 39 3.88 -3.83 3.02
CA GLN A 39 4.11 -5.26 3.16
C GLN A 39 3.91 -5.96 1.82
N GLU A 40 4.68 -7.02 1.60
CA GLU A 40 4.40 -7.99 0.53
C GLU A 40 3.54 -9.11 1.11
N CYS A 41 2.40 -9.35 0.49
CA CYS A 41 1.41 -10.34 0.87
C CYS A 41 1.11 -11.25 -0.31
N THR A 42 0.50 -12.40 -0.06
CA THR A 42 -0.13 -13.17 -1.13
C THR A 42 -1.58 -12.74 -1.31
N SER A 43 -2.20 -13.11 -2.43
CA SER A 43 -3.63 -12.88 -2.64
C SER A 43 -4.53 -13.63 -1.66
N ASP A 44 -4.02 -14.62 -0.92
CA ASP A 44 -4.80 -15.33 0.10
C ASP A 44 -4.80 -14.63 1.46
N ASP A 45 -3.80 -13.77 1.73
CA ASP A 45 -3.68 -13.01 2.98
C ASP A 45 -4.67 -11.84 3.07
N VAL A 46 -5.23 -11.43 1.93
CA VAL A 46 -6.08 -10.25 1.82
C VAL A 46 -7.40 -10.55 1.12
N GLU A 47 -8.42 -9.77 1.45
CA GLU A 47 -9.72 -9.78 0.77
C GLU A 47 -10.03 -8.39 0.20
N PRO A 48 -10.76 -8.30 -0.92
CA PRO A 48 -11.26 -7.02 -1.42
C PRO A 48 -12.10 -6.33 -0.35
N TRP A 49 -11.89 -5.03 -0.17
CA TRP A 49 -12.71 -4.20 0.71
C TRP A 49 -13.22 -3.00 -0.07
N ASP A 50 -14.52 -2.73 0.01
CA ASP A 50 -15.11 -1.54 -0.59
C ASP A 50 -15.24 -0.44 0.46
N PRO A 51 -14.56 0.70 0.29
CA PRO A 51 -14.69 1.82 1.20
C PRO A 51 -16.08 2.47 1.16
N PRO A 52 -16.55 3.03 2.29
CA PRO A 52 -17.70 3.92 2.27
C PRO A 52 -17.41 5.18 1.42
N PRO A 53 -18.46 5.81 0.86
CA PRO A 53 -18.30 7.00 0.04
C PRO A 53 -17.58 8.12 0.81
N GLY A 54 -16.56 8.72 0.18
CA GLY A 54 -15.74 9.78 0.77
C GLY A 54 -14.35 9.35 1.26
N VAL A 55 -14.05 8.05 1.31
CA VAL A 55 -12.70 7.54 1.61
C VAL A 55 -11.88 7.51 0.31
N ASP A 56 -10.96 8.46 0.19
CA ASP A 56 -10.14 8.62 -1.01
C ASP A 56 -8.78 7.88 -0.89
N PRO A 57 -8.46 6.97 -1.83
CA PRO A 57 -7.20 6.22 -1.82
C PRO A 57 -5.97 7.10 -2.08
N ALA A 58 -6.10 8.22 -2.79
CA ALA A 58 -4.96 9.10 -3.06
C ALA A 58 -4.45 9.77 -1.79
N ARG A 59 -5.32 10.02 -0.79
CA ARG A 59 -4.88 10.50 0.53
C ARG A 59 -4.01 9.49 1.28
N PHE A 60 -4.29 8.20 1.14
CA PHE A 60 -3.49 7.13 1.73
C PHE A 60 -2.15 6.94 0.99
N LEU A 61 -2.16 7.12 -0.33
CA LEU A 61 -0.94 7.03 -1.14
C LEU A 61 -0.04 8.26 -0.99
N ALA A 62 -0.61 9.45 -0.76
CA ALA A 62 0.14 10.69 -0.56
C ALA A 62 1.00 10.67 0.72
N SER A 63 0.52 10.01 1.79
CA SER A 63 1.28 9.87 3.04
C SER A 63 2.47 8.91 2.96
N GLY A 64 2.64 8.21 1.83
CA GLY A 64 3.76 7.29 1.58
C GLY A 64 4.85 7.83 0.65
N GLY A 65 4.77 9.10 0.27
CA GLY A 65 5.69 9.79 -0.66
C GLY A 65 6.93 10.41 -0.01
N ASP A 66 7.28 10.03 1.21
CA ASP A 66 8.51 10.47 1.89
C ASP A 66 9.49 9.28 1.94
N GLY A 67 10.57 9.32 1.13
CA GLY A 67 11.61 8.29 1.19
C GLY A 67 12.35 7.90 -0.09
N ALA A 68 12.17 8.60 -1.22
CA ALA A 68 13.03 8.43 -2.41
C ALA A 68 13.66 9.73 -2.94
N THR A 69 13.83 10.73 -2.08
CA THR A 69 14.80 11.83 -2.25
C THR A 69 15.89 11.76 -1.19
N GLY A 70 16.52 10.59 -1.06
CA GLY A 70 17.85 10.50 -0.49
C GLY A 70 18.89 11.02 -1.50
N ARG A 71 19.19 12.32 -1.47
CA ARG A 71 20.52 12.81 -1.87
C ARG A 71 20.95 14.06 -1.08
N ARG A 72 21.57 13.74 0.07
CA ARG A 72 22.74 14.37 0.70
C ARG A 72 22.56 15.75 1.34
N SER A 73 22.75 15.75 2.66
CA SER A 73 23.47 16.81 3.37
C SER A 73 24.70 17.25 2.58
N ALA A 74 24.83 18.55 2.35
CA ALA A 74 26.11 19.20 2.10
C ALA A 74 26.15 20.45 2.98
N SER A 75 26.92 20.36 4.06
CA SER A 75 27.43 21.50 4.81
C SER A 75 28.58 22.14 4.04
N GLY A 76 28.72 23.46 4.15
CA GLY A 76 29.99 24.16 3.95
C GLY A 76 29.97 25.23 2.86
N GLU A 77 29.70 26.47 3.25
CA GLU A 77 30.59 27.63 3.09
C GLU A 77 30.21 28.71 4.12
#